data_AF-A0A848KAL2-F1
#
_entry.id   AF-A0A848KAL2-F1
#
_cell.length_a   1.000
_cell.length_b   1.000
_cell.length_c   1.000
_cell.angle_alpha   90.00
_cell.angle_beta   90.00
_cell.angle_gamma   90.00
#
_symmetry.space_group_name_H-M   'P 1'
#
loop_
_entity.id
_entity.type
_entity.pdbx_description
1 polymer ?
#
loop_
_entity_poly.entity_id
_entity_poly.type
_entity_poly.pdbx_seq_one_letter_code
_entity_poly.pdbx_strand_id
1 'polypeptide(L)'
;MKKSLITAGLCVALASFVAMPATSHADPAAPDMSDKLVGKTIFLDPGHQGTNHSENLSRPVDDGRGGTKECQTTGMTSMNGVPEHTINWKVSELVKTSLESLGAKVVLSRADDSGWGGCVDERAKAANASGANLAVSIHADGAPAADHGFHLIIPQLPIPLAAANAAQSKDGLAASKAIRDAYVKSGFSPANYAGAVDGLQTRSDVAGPALTTVPLAFVEMGNGANKDDAALLEGGEGQLKHAIAITTGIVTYLLGPNPGTTVVRGTPPDTTATEPDATETDTTAPSTKPKTTKPKTTKPKTTKPGTAKPKASTPDSASTDSVVDMLQPLLGALGIPGADALVNPTTVGLAGDLASQLLDLGIGALSKAGN
;
A
#
# COMPACT_ATOMS: atom_id res chain seq x y z
N MET A 1 -92.28 -15.20 -4.79
CA MET A 1 -91.24 -14.29 -5.34
C MET A 1 -90.30 -13.91 -4.20
N LYS A 2 -88.99 -14.05 -4.43
CA LYS A 2 -87.90 -13.86 -3.44
C LYS A 2 -87.88 -12.45 -2.86
N LYS A 3 -87.57 -12.30 -1.57
CA LYS A 3 -86.57 -11.33 -1.07
C LYS A 3 -85.84 -11.90 0.15
N SER A 4 -84.51 -11.87 0.05
CA SER A 4 -83.50 -12.29 1.02
C SER A 4 -83.16 -11.12 1.94
N LEU A 5 -82.87 -11.38 3.21
CA LEU A 5 -82.08 -10.49 4.07
C LEU A 5 -81.13 -11.35 4.94
N ILE A 6 -79.85 -11.21 4.64
CA ILE A 6 -78.71 -11.79 5.35
C ILE A 6 -78.38 -10.86 6.52
N THR A 7 -78.27 -11.40 7.74
CA THR A 7 -77.73 -10.66 8.90
C THR A 7 -76.48 -11.39 9.38
N ALA A 8 -75.35 -10.68 9.38
CA ALA A 8 -74.05 -11.15 9.81
C ALA A 8 -73.94 -11.14 11.35
N GLY A 9 -73.56 -12.27 11.94
CA GLY A 9 -73.22 -12.41 13.37
C GLY A 9 -71.71 -12.40 13.56
N LEU A 10 -71.22 -11.41 14.30
CA LEU A 10 -69.83 -11.19 14.68
C LEU A 10 -69.42 -12.17 15.79
N CYS A 11 -68.50 -13.10 15.52
CA CYS A 11 -67.84 -13.93 16.54
C CYS A 11 -66.57 -13.22 17.04
N VAL A 12 -66.56 -12.81 18.30
CA VAL A 12 -65.36 -12.35 19.02
C VAL A 12 -64.67 -13.58 19.62
N ALA A 13 -63.45 -13.89 19.15
CA ALA A 13 -62.56 -14.87 19.79
C ALA A 13 -61.46 -14.11 20.56
N LEU A 14 -61.47 -14.24 21.88
CA LEU A 14 -60.41 -13.76 22.77
C LEU A 14 -59.23 -14.73 22.69
N ALA A 15 -58.11 -14.27 22.13
CA ALA A 15 -56.84 -15.00 22.14
C ALA A 15 -56.01 -14.55 23.36
N SER A 16 -55.80 -15.45 24.30
CA SER A 16 -54.89 -15.26 25.43
C SER A 16 -53.44 -15.35 24.94
N PHE A 17 -52.73 -14.22 24.89
CA PHE A 17 -51.28 -14.20 24.64
C PHE A 17 -50.53 -14.64 25.89
N VAL A 18 -49.88 -15.81 25.83
CA VAL A 18 -48.87 -16.22 26.81
C VAL A 18 -47.57 -15.49 26.44
N ALA A 19 -47.19 -14.49 27.24
CA ALA A 19 -45.90 -13.82 27.11
C ALA A 19 -44.79 -14.77 27.56
N MET A 20 -44.00 -15.29 26.62
CA MET A 20 -42.74 -15.96 26.94
C MET A 20 -41.68 -14.91 27.28
N PRO A 21 -40.86 -15.12 28.32
CA PRO A 21 -39.76 -14.22 28.63
C PRO A 21 -38.73 -14.30 27.49
N ALA A 22 -38.57 -13.20 26.76
CA ALA A 22 -37.47 -13.04 25.83
C ALA A 22 -36.16 -13.01 26.64
N THR A 23 -35.39 -14.08 26.57
CA THR A 23 -34.00 -14.07 27.03
C THR A 23 -33.19 -13.24 26.05
N SER A 24 -33.00 -11.95 26.38
CA SER A 24 -32.01 -11.11 25.72
C SER A 24 -30.63 -11.73 25.91
N HIS A 25 -30.16 -12.47 24.91
CA HIS A 25 -28.76 -12.84 24.82
C HIS A 25 -28.00 -11.55 24.52
N ALA A 26 -27.12 -11.12 25.43
CA ALA A 26 -26.17 -10.07 25.13
C ALA A 26 -25.25 -10.60 24.02
N ASP A 27 -25.24 -9.92 22.87
CA ASP A 27 -24.28 -10.23 21.81
C ASP A 27 -22.86 -10.14 22.38
N PRO A 28 -21.97 -11.11 22.07
CA PRO A 28 -20.58 -11.00 22.47
C PRO A 28 -19.99 -9.71 21.91
N ALA A 29 -19.35 -8.91 22.76
CA ALA A 29 -18.66 -7.70 22.34
C ALA A 29 -17.60 -8.07 21.30
N ALA A 30 -17.61 -7.36 20.17
CA ALA A 30 -16.59 -7.52 19.13
C ALA A 30 -15.20 -7.22 19.73
N PRO A 31 -14.16 -7.98 19.35
CA PRO A 31 -12.80 -7.71 19.82
C PRO A 31 -12.34 -6.32 19.38
N ASP A 32 -11.82 -5.54 20.33
CA ASP A 32 -11.21 -4.23 20.05
C ASP A 32 -9.82 -4.44 19.43
N MET A 33 -9.62 -3.86 18.25
CA MET A 33 -8.39 -3.98 17.46
C MET A 33 -7.62 -2.66 17.39
N SER A 34 -8.15 -1.60 17.99
CA SER A 34 -7.60 -0.25 17.91
C SER A 34 -6.26 -0.09 18.63
N ASP A 35 -5.85 -1.09 19.42
CA ASP A 35 -4.61 -1.08 20.18
C ASP A 35 -3.48 -1.94 19.56
N LYS A 36 -3.77 -2.71 18.51
CA LYS A 36 -2.84 -3.76 18.02
C LYS A 36 -1.50 -3.23 17.55
N LEU A 37 -1.46 -2.02 17.00
CA LEU A 37 -0.26 -1.37 16.52
C LEU A 37 0.15 -0.17 17.39
N VAL A 38 -0.39 -0.04 18.61
CA VAL A 38 0.02 1.02 19.53
C VAL A 38 1.53 0.96 19.78
N GLY A 39 2.16 2.12 19.67
CA GLY A 39 3.61 2.27 19.79
C GLY A 39 4.40 1.86 18.55
N LYS A 40 3.74 1.42 17.46
CA LYS A 40 4.38 1.23 16.16
C LYS A 40 4.30 2.52 15.34
N THR A 41 5.41 2.85 14.69
CA THR A 41 5.44 3.90 13.67
C THR A 41 5.69 3.26 12.30
N ILE A 42 4.87 3.59 11.32
CA ILE A 42 5.02 3.14 9.93
C ILE A 42 5.27 4.36 9.05
N PHE A 43 6.29 4.29 8.21
CA PHE A 43 6.53 5.29 7.17
C PHE A 43 5.95 4.79 5.85
N LEU A 44 5.03 5.54 5.26
CA LEU A 44 4.47 5.25 3.94
C LEU A 44 5.06 6.24 2.93
N ASP A 45 5.60 5.71 1.84
CA ASP A 45 6.08 6.50 0.71
C ASP A 45 5.19 6.25 -0.52
N PRO A 46 4.15 7.09 -0.73
CA PRO A 46 3.41 7.08 -1.99
C PRO A 46 4.35 7.59 -3.08
N GLY A 47 4.78 6.69 -3.97
CA GLY A 47 5.74 6.98 -5.02
C GLY A 47 5.37 8.19 -5.88
N HIS A 48 6.38 8.87 -6.40
CA HIS A 48 6.25 10.05 -7.28
C HIS A 48 5.60 11.27 -6.61
N GLN A 49 5.34 12.31 -7.39
CA GLN A 49 4.91 13.64 -6.94
C GLN A 49 3.80 14.15 -7.85
N GLY A 50 2.97 15.06 -7.32
CA GLY A 50 1.96 15.75 -8.11
C GLY A 50 2.58 16.73 -9.09
N THR A 51 1.81 17.20 -10.07
CA THR A 51 2.32 17.92 -11.24
C THR A 51 2.57 19.42 -11.01
N ASN A 52 2.04 20.02 -9.94
CA ASN A 52 2.19 21.44 -9.62
C ASN A 52 3.50 21.71 -8.88
N HIS A 53 4.62 21.52 -9.57
CA HIS A 53 5.96 21.66 -9.02
C HIS A 53 6.94 22.20 -10.09
N SER A 54 8.07 22.78 -9.67
CA SER A 54 9.07 23.39 -10.58
C SER A 54 10.49 22.84 -10.41
N GLU A 55 10.65 21.92 -9.47
CA GLU A 55 11.89 21.26 -9.09
C GLU A 55 12.42 20.40 -10.25
N ASN A 56 13.74 20.41 -10.42
CA ASN A 56 14.40 19.64 -11.46
C ASN A 56 14.49 18.15 -11.09
N LEU A 57 13.60 17.34 -11.68
CA LEU A 57 13.56 15.89 -11.51
C LEU A 57 14.87 15.20 -11.90
N SER A 58 15.57 15.71 -12.91
CA SER A 58 16.83 15.15 -13.39
C SER A 58 18.06 15.60 -12.61
N ARG A 59 17.89 16.38 -11.52
CA ARG A 59 19.01 16.72 -10.64
C ARG A 59 19.62 15.41 -10.10
N PRO A 60 20.93 15.17 -10.25
CA PRO A 60 21.54 13.95 -9.74
C PRO A 60 21.52 13.93 -8.21
N VAL A 61 21.16 12.79 -7.65
CA VAL A 61 21.19 12.47 -6.21
C VAL A 61 21.87 11.14 -5.96
N ASP A 62 22.32 10.90 -4.73
CA ASP A 62 22.99 9.64 -4.35
C ASP A 62 22.10 8.42 -4.66
N ASP A 63 22.70 7.37 -5.22
CA ASP A 63 22.02 6.10 -5.49
C ASP A 63 22.23 5.04 -4.38
N GLY A 64 23.00 5.38 -3.35
CA GLY A 64 23.36 4.50 -2.24
C GLY A 64 24.45 3.47 -2.59
N ARG A 65 25.03 3.57 -3.80
CA ARG A 65 26.06 2.66 -4.32
C ARG A 65 27.29 3.35 -4.87
N GLY A 66 27.48 4.63 -4.54
CA GLY A 66 28.62 5.44 -4.95
C GLY A 66 28.45 6.10 -6.33
N GLY A 67 27.27 5.97 -6.94
CA GLY A 67 26.88 6.68 -8.14
C GLY A 67 25.83 7.74 -7.86
N THR A 68 25.12 8.14 -8.91
CA THR A 68 23.98 9.05 -8.81
C THR A 68 22.87 8.62 -9.74
N LYS A 69 21.64 8.97 -9.39
CA LYS A 69 20.46 8.84 -10.26
C LYS A 69 19.62 10.11 -10.28
N GLU A 70 18.60 10.17 -11.12
CA GLU A 70 17.64 11.27 -11.11
C GLU A 70 16.98 11.41 -9.72
N CYS A 71 16.85 12.65 -9.26
CA CYS A 71 16.13 13.04 -8.05
C CYS A 71 14.73 12.42 -8.00
N GLN A 72 13.99 12.46 -9.12
CA GLN A 72 12.70 11.81 -9.28
C GLN A 72 12.43 11.54 -10.77
N THR A 73 11.39 10.76 -11.05
CA THR A 73 10.72 10.61 -12.33
C THR A 73 9.25 11.02 -12.19
N THR A 74 8.48 11.04 -13.27
CA THR A 74 7.03 11.32 -13.18
C THR A 74 6.20 10.09 -12.81
N GLY A 75 6.81 8.90 -12.83
CA GLY A 75 6.09 7.63 -12.78
C GLY A 75 5.45 7.26 -14.11
N MET A 76 4.82 6.09 -14.15
CA MET A 76 4.05 5.62 -15.29
C MET A 76 2.71 6.36 -15.42
N THR A 77 2.03 6.15 -16.54
CA THR A 77 0.63 6.54 -16.71
C THR A 77 -0.11 5.32 -17.22
N SER A 78 -1.22 4.99 -16.58
CA SER A 78 -2.01 3.83 -16.95
C SER A 78 -2.55 3.95 -18.37
N MET A 79 -3.03 2.84 -18.92
CA MET A 79 -3.64 2.81 -20.25
C MET A 79 -4.87 3.73 -20.39
N ASN A 80 -5.51 4.10 -19.27
CA ASN A 80 -6.64 5.02 -19.24
C ASN A 80 -6.25 6.47 -18.90
N GLY A 81 -4.95 6.76 -18.78
CA GLY A 81 -4.45 8.12 -18.53
C GLY A 81 -4.37 8.50 -17.05
N VAL A 82 -4.49 7.54 -16.12
CA VAL A 82 -4.36 7.81 -14.68
C VAL A 82 -2.87 7.83 -14.31
N PRO A 83 -2.35 8.94 -13.74
CA PRO A 83 -0.95 9.01 -13.32
C PRO A 83 -0.66 8.05 -12.15
N GLU A 84 0.52 7.44 -12.17
CA GLU A 84 0.97 6.54 -11.10
C GLU A 84 0.96 7.24 -9.73
N HIS A 85 1.41 8.50 -9.66
CA HIS A 85 1.44 9.25 -8.40
C HIS A 85 0.05 9.33 -7.73
N THR A 86 -1.02 9.46 -8.52
CA THR A 86 -2.39 9.48 -8.02
C THR A 86 -2.86 8.10 -7.56
N ILE A 87 -2.48 7.04 -8.26
CA ILE A 87 -2.76 5.65 -7.85
C ILE A 87 -2.08 5.36 -6.50
N ASN A 88 -0.78 5.65 -6.42
CA ASN A 88 0.04 5.43 -5.23
C ASN A 88 -0.50 6.22 -4.03
N TRP A 89 -0.91 7.49 -4.24
CA TRP A 89 -1.50 8.33 -3.21
C TRP A 89 -2.79 7.72 -2.66
N LYS A 90 -3.76 7.40 -3.52
CA LYS A 90 -5.06 6.88 -3.10
C LYS A 90 -4.94 5.57 -2.32
N VAL A 91 -4.13 4.63 -2.81
CA VAL A 91 -3.90 3.37 -2.07
C VAL A 91 -3.21 3.64 -0.74
N SER A 92 -2.24 4.54 -0.69
CA SER A 92 -1.54 4.89 0.55
C SER A 92 -2.45 5.55 1.59
N GLU A 93 -3.45 6.35 1.18
CA GLU A 93 -4.45 6.92 2.11
C GLU A 93 -5.32 5.82 2.74
N LEU A 94 -5.70 4.79 1.98
CA LEU A 94 -6.44 3.64 2.48
C LEU A 94 -5.58 2.79 3.45
N VAL A 95 -4.30 2.57 3.12
CA VAL A 95 -3.35 1.90 4.01
C VAL A 95 -3.15 2.71 5.29
N LYS A 96 -2.95 4.03 5.19
CA LYS A 96 -2.80 4.93 6.34
C LYS A 96 -4.01 4.83 7.27
N THR A 97 -5.21 4.98 6.73
CA THR A 97 -6.46 4.88 7.48
C THR A 97 -6.57 3.54 8.20
N SER A 98 -6.22 2.44 7.51
CA SER A 98 -6.25 1.10 8.10
C SER A 98 -5.21 0.91 9.21
N LEU A 99 -4.03 1.50 9.09
CA LEU A 99 -2.99 1.39 10.13
C LEU A 99 -3.29 2.26 11.34
N GLU A 100 -3.82 3.47 11.13
CA GLU A 100 -4.22 4.39 12.20
C GLU A 100 -5.42 3.85 12.98
N SER A 101 -6.38 3.20 12.33
CA SER A 101 -7.51 2.54 13.01
C SER A 101 -7.08 1.37 13.88
N LEU A 102 -5.89 0.79 13.62
CA LEU A 102 -5.24 -0.22 14.44
C LEU A 102 -4.29 0.38 15.51
N GLY A 103 -4.25 1.71 15.63
CA GLY A 103 -3.49 2.42 16.66
C GLY A 103 -2.05 2.78 16.29
N ALA A 104 -1.64 2.56 15.04
CA ALA A 104 -0.29 2.92 14.61
C ALA A 104 -0.13 4.42 14.36
N LYS A 105 1.08 4.95 14.56
CA LYS A 105 1.46 6.26 14.03
C LYS A 105 1.91 6.09 12.58
N VAL A 106 1.31 6.84 11.66
CA VAL A 106 1.72 6.85 10.25
C VAL A 106 2.39 8.16 9.88
N VAL A 107 3.53 8.08 9.20
CA VAL A 107 4.27 9.22 8.63
C VAL A 107 4.31 9.05 7.12
N LEU A 108 3.94 10.08 6.36
CA LEU A 108 3.99 10.07 4.89
C LEU A 108 5.26 10.76 4.38
N SER A 109 5.80 10.29 3.25
CA SER A 109 6.92 10.94 2.55
C SER A 109 6.55 12.26 1.89
N ARG A 110 5.27 12.44 1.53
CA ARG A 110 4.70 13.65 0.94
C ARG A 110 3.32 13.94 1.53
N ALA A 111 2.93 15.22 1.50
CA ALA A 111 1.72 15.70 2.17
C ALA A 111 0.44 15.57 1.34
N ASP A 112 0.56 15.56 0.00
CA ASP A 112 -0.55 15.53 -0.94
C ASP A 112 -0.13 14.98 -2.32
N ASP A 113 -1.08 14.98 -3.27
CA ASP A 113 -0.91 14.56 -4.66
C ASP A 113 -0.90 15.71 -5.68
N SER A 114 -0.67 16.94 -5.21
CA SER A 114 -0.78 18.13 -6.05
C SER A 114 0.57 18.66 -6.50
N GLY A 115 1.58 18.66 -5.63
CA GLY A 115 2.87 19.32 -5.89
C GLY A 115 4.09 18.48 -5.53
N TRP A 116 5.17 19.18 -5.15
CA TRP A 116 6.47 18.56 -4.88
C TRP A 116 6.42 17.52 -3.76
N GLY A 117 6.99 16.35 -4.01
CA GLY A 117 7.01 15.22 -3.07
C GLY A 117 8.40 14.83 -2.55
N GLY A 118 9.45 15.58 -2.91
CA GLY A 118 10.83 15.26 -2.52
C GLY A 118 11.53 14.27 -3.44
N CYS A 119 12.86 14.38 -3.51
CA CYS A 119 13.72 13.44 -4.23
C CYS A 119 13.81 12.09 -3.51
N VAL A 120 14.25 11.04 -4.22
CA VAL A 120 14.35 9.68 -3.67
C VAL A 120 15.30 9.57 -2.46
N ASP A 121 16.38 10.35 -2.43
CA ASP A 121 17.33 10.44 -1.30
C ASP A 121 16.74 11.20 -0.11
N GLU A 122 15.98 12.27 -0.37
CA GLU A 122 15.24 13.03 0.64
C GLU A 122 14.16 12.16 1.31
N ARG A 123 13.44 11.33 0.52
CA ARG A 123 12.44 10.39 1.03
C ARG A 123 13.06 9.29 1.88
N ALA A 124 14.19 8.72 1.45
CA ALA A 124 14.93 7.75 2.25
C ALA A 124 15.43 8.38 3.57
N LYS A 125 15.92 9.62 3.52
CA LYS A 125 16.31 10.38 4.73
C LYS A 125 15.13 10.62 5.66
N ALA A 126 13.95 10.95 5.12
CA ALA A 126 12.73 11.12 5.91
C ALA A 126 12.30 9.80 6.58
N ALA A 127 12.36 8.67 5.86
CA ALA A 127 12.10 7.35 6.42
C ALA A 127 13.04 7.05 7.59
N ASN A 128 14.34 7.30 7.42
CA ASN A 128 15.35 7.07 8.46
C ASN A 128 15.14 7.96 9.70
N ALA A 129 14.65 9.19 9.53
CA ALA A 129 14.39 10.13 10.61
C ALA A 129 13.01 9.94 11.29
N SER A 130 12.12 9.14 10.71
CA SER A 130 10.72 9.03 11.15
C SER A 130 10.52 8.27 12.48
N GLY A 131 11.51 7.48 12.90
CA GLY A 131 11.38 6.52 13.98
C GLY A 131 10.52 5.31 13.60
N ALA A 132 10.31 5.06 12.31
CA ALA A 132 9.50 3.94 11.83
C ALA A 132 10.11 2.58 12.16
N ASN A 133 9.23 1.64 12.54
CA ASN A 133 9.53 0.23 12.64
C ASN A 133 9.56 -0.45 11.27
N LEU A 134 8.84 0.11 10.29
CA LEU A 134 8.79 -0.35 8.91
C LEU A 134 8.51 0.85 8.00
N ALA A 135 9.25 0.94 6.90
CA ALA A 135 8.93 1.78 5.76
C ALA A 135 8.29 0.95 4.64
N VAL A 136 7.31 1.51 3.94
CA VAL A 136 6.69 0.88 2.76
C VAL A 136 6.61 1.90 1.62
N SER A 137 7.30 1.62 0.52
CA SER A 137 7.21 2.39 -0.72
C SER A 137 6.15 1.76 -1.62
N ILE A 138 5.14 2.54 -1.99
CA ILE A 138 3.98 2.06 -2.76
C ILE A 138 4.04 2.66 -4.17
N HIS A 139 4.17 1.79 -5.16
CA HIS A 139 4.32 2.10 -6.58
C HIS A 139 3.39 1.24 -7.45
N ALA A 140 3.30 1.60 -8.73
CA ALA A 140 2.75 0.73 -9.76
C ALA A 140 3.61 0.83 -11.02
N ASP A 141 3.66 -0.25 -11.80
CA ASP A 141 4.67 -0.43 -12.82
C ASP A 141 4.13 -0.16 -14.24
N GLY A 142 5.05 0.00 -15.19
CA GLY A 142 4.76 0.10 -16.62
C GLY A 142 5.53 -0.93 -17.41
N ALA A 143 4.82 -1.92 -17.96
CA ALA A 143 5.37 -3.01 -18.78
C ALA A 143 4.53 -3.21 -20.05
N PRO A 144 4.92 -4.06 -21.02
CA PRO A 144 4.06 -4.44 -22.14
C PRO A 144 2.65 -4.85 -21.70
N ALA A 145 1.62 -4.51 -22.49
CA ALA A 145 0.22 -4.69 -22.07
C ALA A 145 -0.21 -6.16 -21.79
N ALA A 146 0.55 -7.14 -22.29
CA ALA A 146 0.32 -8.56 -22.01
C ALA A 146 0.87 -9.02 -20.65
N ASP A 147 1.79 -8.23 -20.08
CA ASP A 147 2.45 -8.53 -18.82
C ASP A 147 1.62 -7.97 -17.66
N HIS A 148 1.54 -8.68 -16.54
CA HIS A 148 0.69 -8.30 -15.42
C HIS A 148 1.21 -8.87 -14.11
N GLY A 149 0.63 -8.40 -13.00
CA GLY A 149 0.90 -8.87 -11.66
C GLY A 149 1.82 -7.95 -10.86
N PHE A 150 1.81 -8.19 -9.55
CA PHE A 150 2.55 -7.39 -8.56
C PHE A 150 3.97 -7.94 -8.34
N HIS A 151 4.90 -7.10 -7.89
CA HIS A 151 6.17 -7.58 -7.37
C HIS A 151 6.74 -6.67 -6.28
N LEU A 152 7.62 -7.22 -5.46
CA LEU A 152 8.32 -6.51 -4.38
C LEU A 152 9.78 -6.37 -4.80
N ILE A 153 10.25 -5.14 -4.88
CA ILE A 153 11.65 -4.85 -5.16
C ILE A 153 12.47 -5.08 -3.89
N ILE A 154 13.45 -5.98 -3.97
CA ILE A 154 14.45 -6.20 -2.94
C ILE A 154 15.84 -5.78 -3.44
N PRO A 155 16.68 -5.15 -2.61
CA PRO A 155 17.99 -4.72 -3.05
C PRO A 155 18.93 -5.91 -3.27
N GLN A 156 19.75 -5.82 -4.32
CA GLN A 156 20.91 -6.69 -4.48
C GLN A 156 21.87 -6.47 -3.30
N LEU A 157 22.23 -7.57 -2.63
CA LEU A 157 23.20 -7.54 -1.54
C LEU A 157 24.62 -7.87 -2.06
N PRO A 158 25.68 -7.34 -1.42
CA PRO A 158 25.63 -6.36 -0.33
C PRO A 158 25.25 -4.95 -0.81
N ILE A 159 24.65 -4.16 0.08
CA ILE A 159 24.50 -2.71 -0.06
C ILE A 159 25.76 -2.04 0.55
N PRO A 160 26.37 -1.03 -0.09
CA PRO A 160 27.57 -0.38 0.46
C PRO A 160 27.36 0.29 1.82
N LEU A 161 26.21 0.93 2.03
CA LEU A 161 25.86 1.49 3.34
C LEU A 161 25.54 0.35 4.32
N ALA A 162 26.43 0.13 5.31
CA ALA A 162 26.34 -0.98 6.26
C ALA A 162 25.00 -1.04 7.03
N ALA A 163 24.47 0.11 7.44
CA ALA A 163 23.20 0.20 8.15
C ALA A 163 22.01 -0.22 7.25
N ALA A 164 21.97 0.25 6.00
CA ALA A 164 20.97 -0.19 5.03
C ALA A 164 21.14 -1.68 4.70
N ASN A 165 22.37 -2.16 4.50
CA ASN A 165 22.65 -3.58 4.30
C ASN A 165 22.11 -4.45 5.46
N ALA A 166 22.34 -4.04 6.70
CA ALA A 166 21.84 -4.73 7.88
C ALA A 166 20.31 -4.74 7.93
N ALA A 167 19.66 -3.59 7.69
CA ALA A 167 18.20 -3.47 7.68
C ALA A 167 17.55 -4.32 6.59
N GLN A 168 18.06 -4.25 5.36
CA GLN A 168 17.43 -4.90 4.21
C GLN A 168 17.75 -6.40 4.11
N SER A 169 18.91 -6.86 4.59
CA SER A 169 19.31 -8.28 4.48
C SER A 169 18.49 -9.25 5.34
N LYS A 170 17.78 -8.74 6.35
CA LYS A 170 16.93 -9.54 7.24
C LYS A 170 15.52 -9.00 7.28
N ASP A 171 15.34 -7.86 7.92
CA ASP A 171 14.02 -7.34 8.27
C ASP A 171 13.30 -6.75 7.04
N GLY A 172 14.01 -6.06 6.15
CA GLY A 172 13.45 -5.61 4.87
C GLY A 172 13.02 -6.77 3.96
N LEU A 173 13.80 -7.85 3.90
CA LEU A 173 13.42 -9.08 3.19
C LEU A 173 12.21 -9.77 3.85
N ALA A 174 12.17 -9.84 5.19
CA ALA A 174 11.05 -10.42 5.91
C ALA A 174 9.75 -9.62 5.70
N ALA A 175 9.82 -8.28 5.75
CA ALA A 175 8.69 -7.41 5.47
C ALA A 175 8.21 -7.52 4.02
N SER A 176 9.13 -7.53 3.05
CA SER A 176 8.81 -7.75 1.64
C SER A 176 8.11 -9.09 1.42
N LYS A 177 8.59 -10.17 2.04
CA LYS A 177 7.95 -11.49 1.96
C LYS A 177 6.56 -11.51 2.61
N ALA A 178 6.38 -10.86 3.76
CA ALA A 178 5.08 -10.79 4.42
C ALA A 178 4.03 -10.07 3.54
N ILE A 179 4.41 -8.96 2.89
CA ILE A 179 3.53 -8.26 1.95
C ILE A 179 3.29 -9.10 0.69
N ARG A 180 4.33 -9.73 0.12
CA ARG A 180 4.17 -10.64 -1.03
C ARG A 180 3.19 -11.77 -0.72
N ASP A 181 3.34 -12.43 0.42
CA ASP A 181 2.46 -13.53 0.84
C ASP A 181 1.02 -13.04 1.08
N ALA A 182 0.84 -11.82 1.59
CA ALA A 182 -0.47 -11.21 1.73
C ALA A 182 -1.13 -10.93 0.38
N TYR A 183 -0.40 -10.43 -0.61
CA TYR A 183 -0.91 -10.26 -1.98
C TYR A 183 -1.38 -11.60 -2.57
N VAL A 184 -0.57 -12.66 -2.45
CA VAL A 184 -0.95 -14.00 -2.94
C VAL A 184 -2.20 -14.51 -2.25
N LYS A 185 -2.29 -14.37 -0.91
CA LYS A 185 -3.48 -14.76 -0.14
C LYS A 185 -4.74 -13.97 -0.53
N SER A 186 -4.58 -12.70 -0.90
CA SER A 186 -5.65 -11.86 -1.44
C SER A 186 -5.97 -12.15 -2.92
N GLY A 187 -5.34 -13.17 -3.53
CA GLY A 187 -5.62 -13.61 -4.90
C GLY A 187 -4.99 -12.74 -5.99
N PHE A 188 -4.00 -11.91 -5.66
CA PHE A 188 -3.19 -11.25 -6.69
C PHE A 188 -2.17 -12.24 -7.26
N SER A 189 -1.88 -12.10 -8.55
CA SER A 189 -0.86 -12.90 -9.23
C SER A 189 0.50 -12.20 -9.16
N PRO A 190 1.58 -12.91 -8.81
CA PRO A 190 2.93 -12.39 -8.97
C PRO A 190 3.21 -11.96 -10.42
N ALA A 191 4.03 -10.92 -10.59
CA ALA A 191 4.42 -10.40 -11.88
C ALA A 191 5.05 -11.47 -12.77
N ASN A 192 4.60 -11.56 -14.01
CA ASN A 192 5.18 -12.42 -15.05
C ASN A 192 6.30 -11.74 -15.86
N TYR A 193 6.75 -10.56 -15.41
CA TYR A 193 7.68 -9.67 -16.11
C TYR A 193 8.78 -9.16 -15.18
N ALA A 194 9.63 -8.28 -15.72
CA ALA A 194 10.72 -7.60 -15.00
C ALA A 194 11.76 -8.54 -14.33
N GLY A 195 11.74 -9.83 -14.66
CA GLY A 195 12.59 -10.84 -14.00
C GLY A 195 12.15 -11.15 -12.56
N ALA A 196 10.92 -10.81 -12.19
CA ALA A 196 10.35 -11.19 -10.91
C ALA A 196 10.23 -12.71 -10.81
N VAL A 197 10.59 -13.25 -9.64
CA VAL A 197 10.45 -14.67 -9.32
C VAL A 197 9.61 -14.76 -8.06
N ASP A 198 8.45 -15.40 -8.17
CA ASP A 198 7.52 -15.55 -7.05
C ASP A 198 7.17 -14.18 -6.40
N GLY A 199 7.04 -13.14 -7.22
CA GLY A 199 6.67 -11.79 -6.77
C GLY A 199 7.79 -11.02 -6.07
N LEU A 200 9.03 -11.50 -6.11
CA LEU A 200 10.21 -10.77 -5.66
C LEU A 200 11.11 -10.41 -6.85
N GLN A 201 11.57 -9.17 -6.89
CA GLN A 201 12.47 -8.67 -7.92
C GLN A 201 13.76 -8.12 -7.30
N THR A 202 14.90 -8.79 -7.53
CA THR A 202 16.18 -8.30 -7.02
C THR A 202 16.76 -7.22 -7.93
N ARG A 203 17.07 -6.04 -7.37
CA ARG A 203 17.58 -4.88 -8.14
C ARG A 203 18.72 -4.17 -7.45
N SER A 204 19.65 -3.61 -8.23
CA SER A 204 20.77 -2.80 -7.72
C SER A 204 20.59 -1.29 -7.95
N ASP A 205 19.63 -0.88 -8.77
CA ASP A 205 19.47 0.47 -9.30
C ASP A 205 18.38 1.31 -8.58
N VAL A 206 17.77 0.76 -7.53
CA VAL A 206 16.74 1.45 -6.74
C VAL A 206 17.36 2.02 -5.47
N ALA A 207 17.48 3.36 -5.41
CA ALA A 207 18.14 4.06 -4.32
C ALA A 207 17.39 3.96 -2.98
N GLY A 208 16.05 3.93 -2.99
CA GLY A 208 15.24 3.85 -1.76
C GLY A 208 15.70 2.73 -0.81
N PRO A 209 15.70 1.46 -1.23
CA PRO A 209 16.24 0.37 -0.43
C PRO A 209 17.75 0.47 -0.14
N ALA A 210 18.54 1.09 -1.01
CA ALA A 210 19.98 1.25 -0.80
C ALA A 210 20.35 2.32 0.24
N LEU A 211 19.49 3.32 0.44
CA LEU A 211 19.68 4.46 1.35
C LEU A 211 18.90 4.35 2.67
N THR A 212 17.87 3.50 2.72
CA THR A 212 16.99 3.37 3.89
C THR A 212 17.58 2.42 4.93
N THR A 213 17.78 2.91 6.15
CA THR A 213 18.37 2.22 7.30
C THR A 213 17.33 1.64 8.27
N VAL A 214 16.04 1.86 8.01
CA VAL A 214 14.94 1.09 8.60
C VAL A 214 14.52 -0.04 7.65
N PRO A 215 13.88 -1.12 8.14
CA PRO A 215 13.32 -2.14 7.24
C PRO A 215 12.41 -1.50 6.19
N LEU A 216 12.58 -1.83 4.91
CA LEU A 216 11.79 -1.28 3.81
C LEU A 216 11.20 -2.41 2.97
N ALA A 217 9.90 -2.31 2.69
CA ALA A 217 9.28 -3.05 1.59
C ALA A 217 8.96 -2.07 0.45
N PHE A 218 9.29 -2.45 -0.79
CA PHE A 218 9.02 -1.64 -1.97
C PHE A 218 8.07 -2.43 -2.88
N VAL A 219 6.80 -2.03 -2.95
CA VAL A 219 5.76 -2.75 -3.70
C VAL A 219 5.44 -2.04 -5.01
N GLU A 220 5.50 -2.81 -6.09
CA GLU A 220 4.93 -2.48 -7.39
C GLU A 220 3.61 -3.25 -7.51
N MET A 221 2.49 -2.52 -7.43
CA MET A 221 1.17 -3.10 -7.23
C MET A 221 0.63 -3.87 -8.45
N GLY A 222 1.07 -3.51 -9.65
CA GLY A 222 0.61 -4.08 -10.92
C GLY A 222 1.06 -3.24 -12.12
N ASN A 223 0.83 -3.74 -13.33
CA ASN A 223 1.19 -3.05 -14.57
C ASN A 223 0.04 -2.14 -15.06
N GLY A 224 0.23 -0.82 -15.02
CA GLY A 224 -0.77 0.15 -15.49
C GLY A 224 -1.10 0.08 -16.98
N ALA A 225 -0.27 -0.58 -17.80
CA ALA A 225 -0.54 -0.80 -19.22
C ALA A 225 -1.35 -2.08 -19.50
N ASN A 226 -1.49 -2.97 -18.52
CA ASN A 226 -2.33 -4.15 -18.62
C ASN A 226 -3.77 -3.83 -18.22
N LYS A 227 -4.73 -4.39 -18.96
CA LYS A 227 -6.15 -4.07 -18.80
C LYS A 227 -6.70 -4.44 -17.42
N ASP A 228 -6.32 -5.58 -16.89
CA ASP A 228 -6.91 -6.13 -15.66
C ASP A 228 -6.22 -5.51 -14.44
N ASP A 229 -4.90 -5.34 -14.48
CA ASP A 229 -4.16 -4.60 -13.46
C ASP A 229 -4.60 -3.13 -13.41
N ALA A 230 -4.74 -2.45 -14.56
CA ALA A 230 -5.23 -1.07 -14.60
C ALA A 230 -6.62 -0.93 -13.95
N ALA A 231 -7.52 -1.89 -14.15
CA ALA A 231 -8.83 -1.87 -13.50
C ALA A 231 -8.71 -1.97 -11.95
N LEU A 232 -7.76 -2.78 -11.46
CA LEU A 232 -7.49 -2.91 -10.02
C LEU A 232 -6.79 -1.66 -9.45
N LEU A 233 -5.87 -1.05 -10.19
CA LEU A 233 -5.12 0.12 -9.78
C LEU A 233 -5.98 1.40 -9.76
N GLU A 234 -6.96 1.50 -10.65
CA GLU A 234 -7.77 2.71 -10.84
C GLU A 234 -9.12 2.66 -10.11
N GLY A 235 -9.71 1.47 -9.99
CA GLY A 235 -11.03 1.28 -9.39
C GLY A 235 -10.98 1.27 -7.86
N GLY A 236 -11.97 1.89 -7.21
CA GLY A 236 -12.01 2.00 -5.75
C GLY A 236 -11.95 0.65 -5.01
N GLU A 237 -12.66 -0.37 -5.51
CA GLU A 237 -12.62 -1.73 -4.94
C GLU A 237 -11.24 -2.40 -5.12
N GLY A 238 -10.61 -2.21 -6.29
CA GLY A 238 -9.26 -2.73 -6.53
C GLY A 238 -8.20 -2.03 -5.66
N GLN A 239 -8.29 -0.71 -5.51
CA GLN A 239 -7.44 0.07 -4.62
C GLN A 239 -7.60 -0.36 -3.16
N LEU A 240 -8.83 -0.60 -2.72
CA LEU A 240 -9.12 -1.16 -1.40
C LEU A 240 -8.48 -2.54 -1.24
N LYS A 241 -8.62 -3.41 -2.23
CA LYS A 241 -8.02 -4.76 -2.21
C LYS A 241 -6.50 -4.71 -2.09
N HIS A 242 -5.83 -3.80 -2.82
CA HIS A 242 -4.39 -3.55 -2.66
C HIS A 242 -4.05 -3.05 -1.26
N ALA A 243 -4.80 -2.07 -0.75
CA ALA A 243 -4.57 -1.51 0.57
C ALA A 243 -4.72 -2.56 1.70
N ILE A 244 -5.70 -3.46 1.60
CA ILE A 244 -5.89 -4.55 2.54
C ILE A 244 -4.72 -5.54 2.47
N ALA A 245 -4.26 -5.91 1.28
CA ALA A 245 -3.10 -6.81 1.12
C ALA A 245 -1.82 -6.20 1.72
N ILE A 246 -1.55 -4.91 1.44
CA ILE A 246 -0.41 -4.19 2.02
C ILE A 246 -0.53 -4.14 3.55
N THR A 247 -1.69 -3.74 4.08
CA THR A 247 -1.93 -3.64 5.53
C THR A 247 -1.77 -5.00 6.22
N THR A 248 -2.30 -6.06 5.63
CA THR A 248 -2.17 -7.44 6.13
C THR A 248 -0.70 -7.86 6.23
N GLY A 249 0.09 -7.55 5.20
CA GLY A 249 1.54 -7.82 5.19
C GLY A 249 2.29 -7.05 6.27
N ILE A 250 1.99 -5.76 6.44
CA ILE A 250 2.55 -4.90 7.48
C ILE A 250 2.22 -5.46 8.88
N VAL A 251 0.95 -5.78 9.15
CA VAL A 251 0.51 -6.34 10.43
C VAL A 251 1.18 -7.68 10.70
N THR A 252 1.22 -8.57 9.71
CA THR A 252 1.89 -9.87 9.81
C THR A 252 3.36 -9.71 10.16
N TYR A 253 4.05 -8.74 9.56
CA TYR A 253 5.44 -8.45 9.88
C TYR A 253 5.59 -7.84 11.29
N LEU A 254 4.76 -6.90 11.69
CA LEU A 254 4.95 -6.20 12.98
C LEU A 254 4.52 -7.04 14.19
N LEU A 255 3.54 -7.94 14.02
CA LEU A 255 2.96 -8.74 15.11
C LEU A 255 3.34 -10.23 15.05
N GLY A 256 3.82 -10.71 13.91
CA GLY A 256 4.32 -12.07 13.77
C GLY A 256 5.58 -12.31 14.61
N PRO A 257 5.95 -13.58 14.83
CA PRO A 257 7.17 -13.94 15.55
C PRO A 257 8.40 -13.59 14.69
N ASN A 258 8.75 -12.31 14.66
CA ASN A 258 9.94 -11.81 13.99
C ASN A 258 11.08 -11.62 15.00
N PRO A 259 12.31 -12.04 14.64
CA PRO A 259 13.45 -12.03 15.55
C PRO A 259 13.98 -10.63 15.94
N GLY A 260 13.32 -9.55 15.53
CA GLY A 260 13.74 -8.16 15.77
C GLY A 260 12.95 -7.39 16.84
N THR A 261 11.82 -7.91 17.34
CA THR A 261 10.95 -7.15 18.27
C THR A 261 11.34 -7.38 19.73
N THR A 262 12.60 -7.13 20.10
CA THR A 262 12.93 -6.81 21.49
C THR A 262 12.73 -5.32 21.70
N VAL A 263 11.61 -4.97 22.33
CA VAL A 263 11.35 -3.60 22.81
C VAL A 263 12.37 -3.31 23.92
N VAL A 264 13.52 -2.71 23.57
CA VAL A 264 14.42 -2.15 24.58
C VAL A 264 13.91 -0.76 24.93
N ARG A 265 13.15 -0.67 26.02
CA ARG A 265 12.88 0.59 26.70
C ARG A 265 14.12 0.98 27.50
N GLY A 266 15.00 1.78 26.92
CA GLY A 266 16.23 2.25 27.54
C GLY A 266 16.41 3.77 27.41
N THR A 267 16.42 4.45 28.55
CA THR A 267 16.78 5.86 28.78
C THR A 267 18.21 6.16 28.28
N PRO A 268 18.51 7.37 27.76
CA PRO A 268 19.81 7.68 27.16
C PRO A 268 20.88 7.96 28.22
N PRO A 269 22.15 7.55 28.02
CA PRO A 269 23.27 8.16 28.71
C PRO A 269 23.92 9.25 27.85
N ASP A 270 24.08 10.42 28.48
CA ASP A 270 25.15 11.39 28.23
C ASP A 270 26.51 10.69 28.13
N THR A 271 27.34 11.04 27.13
CA THR A 271 28.66 11.71 27.32
C THR A 271 29.49 11.77 26.03
N THR A 272 29.92 13.00 25.71
CA THR A 272 31.28 13.47 25.41
C THR A 272 32.13 12.82 24.31
N ALA A 273 32.58 13.70 23.40
CA ALA A 273 33.54 13.53 22.33
C ALA A 273 34.93 13.01 22.74
N THR A 274 35.65 12.37 21.80
CA THR A 274 37.08 12.62 21.56
C THR A 274 37.45 12.22 20.12
N GLU A 275 38.07 13.15 19.40
CA GLU A 275 38.74 13.01 18.09
C GLU A 275 40.13 12.36 18.26
N PRO A 276 40.73 11.76 17.22
CA PRO A 276 42.02 12.30 16.82
C PRO A 276 42.27 12.36 15.31
N ASP A 277 42.79 13.54 14.95
CA ASP A 277 43.82 13.95 14.01
C ASP A 277 44.45 12.98 12.98
N ALA A 278 44.88 13.63 11.89
CA ALA A 278 45.29 13.15 10.59
C ALA A 278 46.69 12.51 10.52
N THR A 279 46.94 11.80 9.42
CA THR A 279 48.25 11.87 8.74
C THR A 279 48.09 11.63 7.24
N GLU A 280 48.59 12.58 6.45
CA GLU A 280 48.73 12.53 4.99
C GLU A 280 49.75 11.47 4.54
N THR A 281 49.55 10.88 3.35
CA THR A 281 50.66 10.68 2.40
C THR A 281 50.16 10.81 0.97
N ASP A 282 50.94 11.58 0.24
CA ASP A 282 50.82 12.03 -1.14
C ASP A 282 51.34 10.96 -2.12
N THR A 283 50.71 10.79 -3.29
CA THR A 283 51.37 10.38 -4.55
C THR A 283 50.44 10.43 -5.77
N THR A 284 50.63 11.50 -6.56
CA THR A 284 50.72 11.59 -8.05
C THR A 284 49.97 10.61 -8.98
N ALA A 285 49.21 11.23 -9.88
CA ALA A 285 48.48 10.71 -11.05
C ALA A 285 49.37 10.11 -12.18
N PRO A 286 48.79 9.50 -13.26
CA PRO A 286 48.29 10.34 -14.36
C PRO A 286 47.01 9.85 -15.10
N SER A 287 46.32 10.86 -15.64
CA SER A 287 45.31 10.91 -16.70
C SER A 287 45.31 9.81 -17.78
N THR A 288 44.12 9.31 -18.15
CA THR A 288 43.68 9.15 -19.55
C THR A 288 42.15 9.04 -19.70
N LYS A 289 41.56 9.89 -20.54
CA LYS A 289 40.27 9.73 -21.28
C LYS A 289 40.64 9.95 -22.78
N PRO A 290 39.80 9.69 -23.81
CA PRO A 290 38.43 9.16 -23.83
C PRO A 290 38.12 8.16 -24.97
N LYS A 291 36.98 7.47 -24.92
CA LYS A 291 36.23 7.19 -26.16
C LYS A 291 34.72 7.01 -25.96
N THR A 292 34.03 7.77 -26.80
CA THR A 292 32.61 7.87 -27.11
C THR A 292 32.03 6.60 -27.72
N THR A 293 30.78 6.26 -27.39
CA THR A 293 29.82 5.72 -28.37
C THR A 293 28.38 6.06 -27.97
N LYS A 294 27.73 6.75 -28.92
CA LYS A 294 26.31 7.12 -29.01
C LYS A 294 25.46 5.88 -29.36
N PRO A 295 24.20 5.80 -28.88
CA PRO A 295 23.13 5.33 -29.76
C PRO A 295 22.15 6.43 -30.16
N LYS A 296 21.60 6.21 -31.35
CA LYS A 296 20.91 7.14 -32.21
C LYS A 296 19.42 7.09 -31.93
N THR A 297 18.84 8.26 -31.80
CA THR A 297 17.41 8.59 -31.86
C THR A 297 16.72 7.97 -33.09
N THR A 298 15.57 7.34 -32.87
CA THR A 298 14.52 7.18 -33.91
C THR A 298 13.18 7.65 -33.36
N LYS A 299 12.67 8.72 -33.98
CA LYS A 299 11.35 9.33 -33.72
C LYS A 299 10.24 8.48 -34.38
N PRO A 300 9.07 8.30 -33.75
CA PRO A 300 7.96 7.53 -34.30
C PRO A 300 7.19 8.29 -35.40
N LYS A 301 6.63 7.53 -36.34
CA LYS A 301 5.70 8.00 -37.37
C LYS A 301 4.27 8.02 -36.81
N THR A 302 3.63 9.17 -36.95
CA THR A 302 2.25 9.48 -36.56
C THR A 302 1.21 8.75 -37.40
N THR A 303 0.23 8.12 -36.74
CA THR A 303 -1.10 7.81 -37.32
C THR A 303 -2.19 8.18 -36.33
N LYS A 304 -3.17 8.93 -36.84
CA LYS A 304 -4.31 9.57 -36.16
C LYS A 304 -5.38 8.54 -35.74
N PRO A 305 -5.92 8.56 -34.50
CA PRO A 305 -7.04 7.70 -34.11
C PRO A 305 -8.39 8.19 -34.64
N GLY A 306 -9.21 7.24 -35.10
CA GLY A 306 -10.64 7.44 -35.37
C GLY A 306 -11.45 7.38 -34.08
N THR A 307 -12.41 8.31 -33.96
CA THR A 307 -13.33 8.47 -32.84
C THR A 307 -14.34 7.32 -32.76
N ALA A 308 -14.31 6.56 -31.66
CA ALA A 308 -15.42 5.73 -31.21
C ALA A 308 -15.64 5.97 -29.71
N LYS A 309 -16.80 6.51 -29.37
CA LYS A 309 -17.25 6.83 -28.01
C LYS A 309 -17.65 5.53 -27.29
N PRO A 310 -17.01 5.13 -26.17
CA PRO A 310 -17.52 4.05 -25.34
C PRO A 310 -18.71 4.54 -24.53
N LYS A 311 -19.74 3.70 -24.49
CA LYS A 311 -20.96 3.84 -23.68
C LYS A 311 -20.56 3.68 -22.21
N ALA A 312 -20.92 4.64 -21.37
CA ALA A 312 -20.67 4.60 -19.93
C ALA A 312 -21.32 3.34 -19.33
N SER A 313 -20.51 2.44 -18.78
CA SER A 313 -20.93 1.43 -17.81
C SER A 313 -20.82 2.05 -16.42
N THR A 314 -21.93 2.04 -15.68
CA THR A 314 -22.01 2.42 -14.27
C THR A 314 -21.00 1.58 -13.46
N PRO A 315 -20.26 2.16 -12.48
CA PRO A 315 -19.44 1.36 -11.57
C PRO A 315 -20.37 0.59 -10.63
N ASP A 316 -20.21 -0.73 -10.55
CA ASP A 316 -20.89 -1.56 -9.57
C ASP A 316 -20.39 -1.18 -8.17
N SER A 317 -21.33 -0.82 -7.29
CA SER A 317 -21.05 -0.65 -5.86
C SER A 317 -20.77 -2.02 -5.25
N ALA A 318 -19.59 -2.23 -4.68
CA ALA A 318 -19.28 -3.43 -3.92
C ALA A 318 -20.36 -3.67 -2.85
N SER A 319 -20.91 -4.89 -2.80
CA SER A 319 -21.76 -5.28 -1.68
C SER A 319 -20.90 -5.40 -0.43
N THR A 320 -21.48 -5.09 0.74
CA THR A 320 -20.82 -5.22 2.04
C THR A 320 -20.18 -6.60 2.23
N ASP A 321 -20.79 -7.65 1.68
CA ASP A 321 -20.29 -9.03 1.71
C ASP A 321 -18.92 -9.18 1.01
N SER A 322 -18.71 -8.49 -0.13
CA SER A 322 -17.41 -8.52 -0.87
C SER A 322 -16.28 -7.94 -0.02
N VAL A 323 -16.54 -6.84 0.70
CA VAL A 323 -15.52 -6.17 1.52
C VAL A 323 -15.16 -6.99 2.76
N VAL A 324 -16.14 -7.66 3.38
CA VAL A 324 -15.88 -8.56 4.52
C VAL A 324 -14.98 -9.72 4.10
N ASP A 325 -15.23 -10.34 2.95
CA ASP A 325 -14.38 -11.40 2.41
C ASP A 325 -12.95 -10.91 2.14
N MET A 326 -12.80 -9.68 1.64
CA MET A 326 -11.47 -9.08 1.44
C MET A 326 -10.70 -8.87 2.74
N LEU A 327 -11.38 -8.58 3.85
CA LEU A 327 -10.75 -8.30 5.15
C LEU A 327 -10.31 -9.58 5.89
N GLN A 328 -10.78 -10.76 5.48
CA GLN A 328 -10.48 -12.02 6.13
C GLN A 328 -8.98 -12.27 6.41
N PRO A 329 -8.06 -12.02 5.46
CA PRO A 329 -6.63 -12.21 5.72
C PRO A 329 -6.09 -11.24 6.79
N LEU A 330 -6.61 -10.01 6.84
CA LEU A 330 -6.22 -9.02 7.84
C LEU A 330 -6.69 -9.43 9.23
N LEU A 331 -7.94 -9.89 9.35
CA LEU A 331 -8.51 -10.37 10.62
C LEU A 331 -7.73 -11.57 11.16
N GLY A 332 -7.34 -12.49 10.27
CA GLY A 332 -6.45 -13.60 10.59
C GLY A 332 -5.06 -13.12 11.06
N ALA A 333 -4.46 -12.14 10.38
CA ALA A 333 -3.17 -11.57 10.78
C ALA A 333 -3.20 -10.87 12.15
N LEU A 334 -4.36 -10.34 12.53
CA LEU A 334 -4.57 -9.74 13.85
C LEU A 334 -4.90 -10.76 14.95
N GLY A 335 -5.00 -12.05 14.61
CA GLY A 335 -5.24 -13.14 15.56
C GLY A 335 -6.68 -13.22 16.07
N ILE A 336 -7.67 -12.74 15.31
CA ILE A 336 -9.08 -12.85 15.69
C ILE A 336 -9.60 -14.27 15.37
N PRO A 337 -10.02 -15.08 16.38
CA PRO A 337 -10.57 -16.41 16.15
C PRO A 337 -11.94 -16.33 15.49
N GLY A 338 -12.23 -17.26 14.56
CA GLY A 338 -13.56 -17.38 13.97
C GLY A 338 -13.85 -16.43 12.82
N ALA A 339 -12.81 -15.96 12.12
CA ALA A 339 -12.97 -15.16 10.91
C ALA A 339 -13.91 -15.86 9.89
N ASP A 340 -13.85 -17.19 9.78
CA ASP A 340 -14.73 -17.97 8.90
C ASP A 340 -16.21 -17.98 9.35
N ALA A 341 -16.49 -17.49 10.56
CA ALA A 341 -17.82 -17.36 11.15
C ALA A 341 -18.30 -15.88 11.24
N LEU A 342 -17.54 -14.92 10.71
CA LEU A 342 -17.87 -13.48 10.73
C LEU A 342 -18.98 -13.07 9.74
N VAL A 343 -19.71 -14.03 9.18
CA VAL A 343 -20.89 -13.84 8.32
C VAL A 343 -22.14 -13.46 9.15
N ASN A 344 -21.98 -12.76 10.28
CA ASN A 344 -23.11 -12.32 11.12
C ASN A 344 -23.00 -10.82 11.43
N PRO A 345 -24.11 -10.05 11.36
CA PRO A 345 -24.10 -8.59 11.36
C PRO A 345 -23.74 -7.94 12.72
N THR A 346 -23.34 -8.72 13.73
CA THR A 346 -23.13 -8.25 15.11
C THR A 346 -21.66 -8.14 15.54
N THR A 347 -20.70 -8.71 14.78
CA THR A 347 -19.25 -8.49 14.98
C THR A 347 -18.70 -7.27 14.24
N VAL A 348 -19.61 -6.43 13.73
CA VAL A 348 -19.45 -5.43 12.67
C VAL A 348 -18.99 -4.05 13.17
N GLY A 349 -18.65 -3.87 14.45
CA GLY A 349 -18.28 -2.56 14.99
C GLY A 349 -17.08 -1.93 14.26
N LEU A 350 -15.87 -2.43 14.47
CA LEU A 350 -14.67 -1.81 13.90
C LEU A 350 -14.32 -2.32 12.49
N ALA A 351 -14.59 -3.59 12.16
CA ALA A 351 -14.42 -4.09 10.79
C ALA A 351 -15.47 -3.51 9.84
N GLY A 352 -16.69 -3.28 10.34
CA GLY A 352 -17.73 -2.54 9.61
C GLY A 352 -17.46 -1.05 9.60
N ASP A 353 -16.99 -0.42 10.67
CA ASP A 353 -16.58 1.00 10.64
C ASP A 353 -15.36 1.23 9.76
N LEU A 354 -14.38 0.33 9.76
CA LEU A 354 -13.22 0.38 8.87
C LEU A 354 -13.65 0.09 7.43
N ALA A 355 -14.48 -0.93 7.20
CA ALA A 355 -15.06 -1.19 5.88
C ALA A 355 -15.85 0.03 5.41
N SER A 356 -16.71 0.62 6.24
CA SER A 356 -17.51 1.82 5.94
C SER A 356 -16.65 3.05 5.72
N GLN A 357 -15.60 3.29 6.52
CA GLN A 357 -14.65 4.38 6.31
C GLN A 357 -13.86 4.19 5.01
N LEU A 358 -13.40 2.97 4.72
CA LEU A 358 -12.67 2.65 3.50
C LEU A 358 -13.60 2.65 2.26
N LEU A 359 -14.85 2.23 2.41
CA LEU A 359 -15.91 2.32 1.41
C LEU A 359 -16.29 3.77 1.16
N ASP A 360 -16.46 4.60 2.17
CA ASP A 360 -16.77 6.03 2.03
C ASP A 360 -15.62 6.79 1.34
N LEU A 361 -14.37 6.43 1.62
CA LEU A 361 -13.20 6.95 0.91
C LEU A 361 -13.13 6.44 -0.55
N GLY A 362 -13.44 5.15 -0.77
CA GLY A 362 -13.47 4.55 -2.11
C GLY A 362 -14.62 5.04 -2.99
N ILE A 363 -15.80 5.28 -2.42
CA ILE A 363 -17.01 5.79 -3.09
C ILE A 363 -16.94 7.32 -3.24
N GLY A 364 -16.39 8.05 -2.26
CA GLY A 364 -16.16 9.49 -2.35
C GLY A 364 -15.23 9.87 -3.51
N ALA A 365 -14.29 8.99 -3.88
CA ALA A 365 -13.44 9.14 -5.06
C ALA A 365 -14.20 8.96 -6.39
N LEU A 366 -15.29 8.19 -6.43
CA LEU A 366 -16.16 8.04 -7.60
C LEU A 366 -17.05 9.28 -7.82
N SER A 367 -17.47 9.97 -6.75
CA SER A 367 -18.34 11.14 -6.88
C SER A 367 -17.60 12.42 -7.30
N LYS A 368 -16.29 12.54 -7.04
CA LYS A 368 -15.49 13.73 -7.41
C LYS A 368 -14.81 13.65 -8.79
N ALA A 369 -14.78 12.48 -9.43
CA ALA A 369 -14.21 12.31 -10.76
C ALA A 369 -15.21 12.62 -11.91
N GLY A 370 -16.39 13.12 -11.57
CA GLY A 370 -17.50 13.39 -12.50
C GLY A 370 -17.93 14.85 -12.60
N ASN A 371 -17.02 15.82 -12.40
CA ASN A 371 -17.25 17.24 -12.70
C ASN A 371 -16.00 17.90 -13.25
#